data_AF-A0A8S9S7N9-F1
#
_entry.id   AF-A0A8S9S7N9-F1
#
_cell.length_a   1.000
_cell.length_b   1.000
_cell.length_c   1.000
_cell.angle_alpha   90.00
_cell.angle_beta   90.00
_cell.angle_gamma   90.00
#
_symmetry.space_group_name_H-M   'P 1'
#
loop_
_entity.id
_entity.type
_entity.pdbx_description
1 polymer ?
#
loop_
_entity_poly.entity_id
_entity_poly.type
_entity_poly.pdbx_seq_one_letter_code
_entity_poly.pdbx_strand_id
1 'polypeptide(L)'
;MPGCDRISELPESLLTHILSYLPTKHSVKTSVLSTRWKNLWLNVPALDLHCEDFPYREEEEEAVLGFLDRLLDFEPGSRLLKVKVECGSVEIKGLKDRISTVIHRGPQHLDFESFTEYRDHDDAFLYPFIDYIPLNLYTSRTLVSLKLTFSGLEDPGFVWMPCLKSMTLVKVHFHYAADLEKLVSGCPVLEELTLVRNMDPILVGTDEKIMRVRSGSLKRFRVPFWHGKRCRSSVKCTLEIDAPMLEHMTIGEDHYDSVMVKNLTSLFMVDLGIKFAVKFGEFVDPGDLSKRNEIRYFLSGVSSAKHMIISEKTVKALELYSNVGLIPKFNYLSRLEAVFPYKLLQFLPAFLECCPNLKHLILEVYYSREMEDAFELTNVPGCFLSTLECVQLKRIHEWEEEEMKVATYFLENAAVLKKLTLSLTNYPRYVSDEEIFEEVGVSIGAGAAQPGPNPPSP
;
A
#
# COMPACT_ATOMS: atom_id res chain seq x y z
N MET A 1 -42.53 -30.63 -12.19
CA MET A 1 -41.38 -30.54 -13.10
C MET A 1 -40.13 -30.59 -12.24
N PRO A 2 -39.15 -31.45 -12.52
CA PRO A 2 -37.86 -31.37 -11.83
C PRO A 2 -37.29 -29.98 -12.09
N GLY A 3 -36.77 -29.32 -11.06
CA GLY A 3 -36.23 -27.96 -11.18
C GLY A 3 -35.12 -27.97 -12.23
N CYS A 4 -35.31 -27.24 -13.34
CA CYS A 4 -34.29 -27.12 -14.38
C CYS A 4 -33.00 -26.57 -13.77
N ASP A 5 -31.90 -27.28 -13.98
CA ASP A 5 -30.56 -26.80 -13.63
C ASP A 5 -30.12 -25.75 -14.66
N ARG A 6 -30.63 -24.53 -14.46
CA ARG A 6 -30.40 -23.37 -15.33
C ARG A 6 -28.93 -22.97 -15.38
N ILE A 7 -28.12 -23.35 -14.39
CA ILE A 7 -26.69 -23.04 -14.37
C ILE A 7 -25.96 -24.01 -15.30
N SER A 8 -26.23 -25.32 -15.23
CA SER A 8 -25.63 -26.29 -16.16
C SER A 8 -26.03 -26.09 -17.62
N GLU A 9 -27.14 -25.37 -17.90
CA GLU A 9 -27.55 -24.98 -19.25
C GLU A 9 -26.70 -23.83 -19.85
N LEU A 10 -25.93 -23.10 -19.04
CA LEU A 10 -25.07 -22.02 -19.53
C LEU A 10 -23.94 -22.55 -20.44
N PRO A 11 -23.55 -21.81 -21.50
CA PRO A 11 -22.35 -22.10 -22.27
C PRO A 11 -21.11 -22.25 -21.40
N GLU A 12 -20.20 -23.13 -21.79
CA GLU A 12 -18.96 -23.40 -21.05
C GLU A 12 -18.13 -22.15 -20.79
N SER A 13 -18.08 -21.22 -21.74
CA SER A 13 -17.39 -19.93 -21.58
C SER A 13 -17.98 -19.06 -20.46
N LEU A 14 -19.29 -19.12 -20.22
CA LEU A 14 -19.92 -18.42 -19.10
C LEU A 14 -19.66 -19.15 -17.78
N LEU A 15 -19.67 -20.49 -17.80
CA LEU A 15 -19.35 -21.28 -16.62
C LEU A 15 -17.90 -21.04 -16.17
N THR A 16 -16.92 -21.08 -17.07
CA THR A 16 -15.52 -20.83 -16.74
C THR A 16 -15.29 -19.37 -16.32
N HIS A 17 -16.02 -18.42 -16.90
CA HIS A 17 -16.01 -17.03 -16.45
C HIS A 17 -16.57 -16.88 -15.03
N ILE A 18 -17.71 -17.51 -14.70
CA ILE A 18 -18.25 -17.52 -13.33
C ILE A 18 -17.23 -18.14 -12.36
N LEU A 19 -16.66 -19.29 -12.72
CA LEU A 19 -15.65 -19.97 -11.90
C LEU A 19 -14.36 -19.16 -11.74
N SER A 20 -14.02 -18.27 -12.67
CA SER A 20 -12.83 -17.41 -12.57
C SER A 20 -12.88 -16.36 -11.45
N TYR A 21 -14.07 -16.15 -10.86
CA TYR A 21 -14.25 -15.31 -9.68
C TYR A 21 -14.07 -16.08 -8.36
N LEU A 22 -13.88 -17.40 -8.41
CA LEU A 22 -13.70 -18.25 -7.23
C LEU A 22 -12.22 -18.61 -7.08
N PRO A 23 -11.73 -18.82 -5.84
CA PRO A 23 -10.44 -19.47 -5.62
C PRO A 23 -10.39 -20.85 -6.28
N THR A 24 -9.22 -21.29 -6.75
CA THR A 24 -9.10 -22.53 -7.55
C THR A 24 -9.64 -23.74 -6.80
N LYS A 25 -9.42 -23.83 -5.48
CA LYS A 25 -10.01 -24.88 -4.62
C LYS A 25 -11.53 -24.98 -4.75
N HIS A 26 -12.23 -23.85 -4.77
CA HIS A 26 -13.68 -23.82 -4.89
C HIS A 26 -14.14 -24.15 -6.30
N SER A 27 -13.41 -23.68 -7.33
CA SER A 27 -13.63 -24.08 -8.71
C SER A 27 -13.52 -25.60 -8.89
N VAL A 28 -12.45 -26.21 -8.36
CA VAL A 28 -12.25 -27.67 -8.39
C VAL A 28 -13.35 -28.42 -7.63
N LYS A 29 -13.85 -27.91 -6.49
CA LYS A 29 -14.97 -28.53 -5.76
C LYS A 29 -16.24 -28.65 -6.60
N THR A 30 -16.44 -27.79 -7.61
CA THR A 30 -17.61 -27.91 -8.50
C THR A 30 -17.57 -29.17 -9.38
N SER A 31 -16.40 -29.82 -9.52
CA SER A 31 -16.23 -31.05 -10.29
C SER A 31 -17.12 -32.22 -9.86
N VAL A 32 -17.61 -32.21 -8.61
CA VAL A 32 -18.49 -33.25 -8.06
C VAL A 32 -19.97 -33.03 -8.39
N LEU A 33 -20.35 -31.86 -8.94
CA LEU A 33 -21.75 -31.51 -9.19
C LEU A 33 -22.36 -32.36 -10.31
N SER A 34 -21.62 -32.57 -11.41
CA SER A 34 -22.02 -33.50 -12.47
C SER A 34 -20.85 -33.81 -13.42
N THR A 35 -21.06 -34.74 -14.35
CA THR A 35 -20.06 -35.11 -15.37
C THR A 35 -19.63 -33.92 -16.23
N ARG A 36 -20.52 -32.94 -16.46
CA ARG A 36 -20.20 -31.70 -17.17
C ARG A 36 -19.19 -30.86 -16.41
N TRP A 37 -19.33 -30.76 -15.09
CA TRP A 37 -18.49 -29.90 -14.25
C TRP A 37 -17.13 -30.51 -13.93
N LYS A 38 -16.97 -31.82 -14.12
CA LYS A 38 -15.78 -32.60 -13.75
C LYS A 38 -14.46 -31.93 -14.15
N ASN A 39 -14.39 -31.39 -15.36
CA ASN A 39 -13.17 -30.81 -15.94
C ASN A 39 -13.27 -29.29 -16.23
N LEU A 40 -14.40 -28.63 -15.91
CA LEU A 40 -14.59 -27.21 -16.26
C LEU A 40 -13.51 -26.31 -15.65
N TRP A 41 -13.08 -26.63 -14.44
CA TRP A 41 -12.05 -25.86 -13.72
C TRP A 41 -10.72 -25.80 -14.46
N LEU A 42 -10.40 -26.79 -15.32
CA LEU A 42 -9.18 -26.80 -16.13
C LEU A 42 -9.21 -25.76 -17.26
N ASN A 43 -10.41 -25.35 -17.70
CA ASN A 43 -10.64 -24.30 -18.69
C ASN A 43 -10.81 -22.90 -18.08
N VAL A 44 -10.66 -22.76 -16.76
CA VAL A 44 -10.79 -21.47 -16.09
C VAL A 44 -9.53 -20.65 -16.33
N PRO A 45 -9.62 -19.44 -16.92
CA PRO A 45 -8.46 -18.61 -17.23
C PRO A 45 -7.93 -17.87 -15.99
N ALA A 46 -8.13 -18.44 -14.80
CA ALA A 46 -7.69 -17.88 -13.53
C ALA A 46 -7.14 -19.00 -12.66
N LEU A 47 -6.01 -18.71 -12.01
CA LEU A 47 -5.35 -19.58 -11.06
C LEU A 47 -5.23 -18.82 -9.74
N ASP A 48 -5.76 -19.36 -8.66
CA ASP A 48 -5.62 -18.84 -7.30
C ASP A 48 -5.29 -20.00 -6.38
N LEU A 49 -3.99 -20.17 -6.13
CA LEU A 49 -3.43 -21.28 -5.36
C LEU A 49 -2.88 -20.79 -4.03
N HIS A 50 -3.33 -21.44 -2.98
CA HIS A 50 -2.74 -21.37 -1.66
C HIS A 50 -2.16 -22.75 -1.33
N CYS A 51 -0.87 -22.86 -1.01
CA CYS A 51 -0.27 -24.16 -0.67
C CYS A 51 -0.95 -24.83 0.53
N GLU A 52 -1.45 -24.04 1.49
CA GLU A 52 -2.23 -24.53 2.63
C GLU A 52 -3.57 -25.19 2.25
N ASP A 53 -4.02 -25.04 1.00
CA ASP A 53 -5.19 -25.76 0.50
C ASP A 53 -4.94 -27.25 0.26
N PHE A 54 -3.66 -27.66 0.22
CA PHE A 54 -3.24 -29.03 0.03
C PHE A 54 -3.04 -29.71 1.39
N PRO A 55 -3.39 -31.00 1.52
CA PRO A 55 -3.29 -31.69 2.81
C PRO A 55 -1.82 -31.80 3.25
N TYR A 56 -1.52 -31.31 4.46
CA TYR A 56 -0.24 -31.51 5.13
C TYR A 56 0.09 -33.01 5.19
N ARG A 57 1.02 -33.44 4.34
CA ARG A 57 1.62 -34.78 4.29
C ARG A 57 3.09 -34.61 3.96
N GLU A 58 3.90 -35.64 4.21
CA GLU A 58 5.32 -35.67 3.78
C GLU A 58 5.49 -35.39 2.26
N GLU A 59 4.40 -35.46 1.48
CA GLU A 59 4.32 -35.28 0.02
C GLU A 59 3.63 -33.96 -0.42
N GLU A 60 3.52 -32.95 0.45
CA GLU A 60 2.85 -31.66 0.10
C GLU A 60 3.42 -31.03 -1.18
N GLU A 61 4.73 -31.08 -1.35
CA GLU A 61 5.44 -30.64 -2.56
C GLU A 61 4.92 -31.36 -3.81
N GLU A 62 4.78 -32.70 -3.76
CA GLU A 62 4.32 -33.50 -4.89
C GLU A 62 2.86 -33.21 -5.24
N ALA A 63 2.02 -32.90 -4.25
CA ALA A 63 0.61 -32.60 -4.47
C ALA A 63 0.41 -31.26 -5.20
N VAL A 64 1.14 -30.22 -4.78
CA VAL A 64 1.10 -28.89 -5.43
C VAL A 64 1.66 -28.99 -6.85
N LEU A 65 2.82 -29.62 -7.01
CA LEU A 65 3.45 -29.79 -8.33
C LEU A 65 2.59 -30.64 -9.25
N GLY A 66 2.05 -31.77 -8.78
CA GLY A 66 1.16 -32.62 -9.56
C GLY A 66 -0.18 -31.95 -9.90
N PHE A 67 -0.63 -30.98 -9.11
CA PHE A 67 -1.75 -30.12 -9.47
C PHE A 67 -1.36 -29.15 -10.59
N LEU A 68 -0.23 -28.45 -10.44
CA LEU A 68 0.28 -27.53 -11.46
C LEU A 68 0.55 -28.25 -12.77
N ASP A 69 1.17 -29.43 -12.76
CA ASP A 69 1.44 -30.24 -13.95
C ASP A 69 0.15 -30.58 -14.69
N ARG A 70 -0.88 -31.06 -13.98
CA ARG A 70 -2.18 -31.37 -14.60
C ARG A 70 -2.85 -30.14 -15.23
N LEU A 71 -2.75 -28.97 -14.58
CA LEU A 71 -3.28 -27.72 -15.12
C LEU A 71 -2.47 -27.23 -16.33
N LEU A 72 -1.15 -27.34 -16.25
CA LEU A 72 -0.21 -26.87 -17.26
C LEU A 72 -0.12 -27.79 -18.49
N ASP A 73 -0.46 -29.07 -18.34
CA ASP A 73 -0.63 -30.02 -19.45
C ASP A 73 -1.98 -29.86 -20.14
N PHE A 74 -2.98 -29.35 -19.42
CA PHE A 74 -4.31 -29.13 -19.97
C PHE A 74 -4.35 -27.85 -20.81
N GLU A 75 -4.73 -28.00 -22.08
CA GLU A 75 -4.72 -26.97 -23.12
C GLU A 75 -3.51 -26.02 -23.05
N PRO A 76 -2.30 -26.48 -23.47
CA PRO A 76 -1.06 -25.72 -23.32
C PRO A 76 -1.04 -24.34 -24.00
N GLY A 77 -1.93 -24.11 -24.97
CA GLY A 77 -2.08 -22.83 -25.68
C GLY A 77 -3.06 -21.84 -25.03
N SER A 78 -3.76 -22.24 -23.96
CA SER A 78 -4.71 -21.38 -23.25
C SER A 78 -3.98 -20.30 -22.45
N ARG A 79 -4.53 -19.07 -22.49
CA ARG A 79 -4.00 -17.96 -21.70
C ARG A 79 -4.59 -18.00 -20.31
N LEU A 80 -3.72 -17.97 -19.30
CA LEU A 80 -4.11 -17.58 -17.95
C LEU A 80 -4.27 -16.06 -17.96
N LEU A 81 -5.32 -15.51 -17.39
CA LEU A 81 -5.54 -14.06 -17.27
C LEU A 81 -5.04 -13.56 -15.92
N LYS A 82 -5.44 -14.25 -14.86
CA LYS A 82 -5.08 -13.94 -13.47
C LYS A 82 -4.42 -15.14 -12.82
N VAL A 83 -3.27 -14.90 -12.20
CA VAL A 83 -2.52 -15.92 -11.47
C VAL A 83 -2.24 -15.33 -10.10
N LYS A 84 -2.66 -16.04 -9.06
CA LYS A 84 -2.27 -15.83 -7.69
C LYS A 84 -1.67 -17.14 -7.17
N VAL A 85 -0.48 -17.07 -6.62
CA VAL A 85 0.20 -18.21 -5.98
C VAL A 85 0.75 -17.73 -4.65
N GLU A 86 0.29 -18.37 -3.59
CA GLU A 86 0.72 -18.12 -2.21
C GLU A 86 1.35 -19.40 -1.68
N CYS A 87 2.67 -19.36 -1.54
CA CYS A 87 3.47 -20.48 -1.08
C CYS A 87 3.42 -20.56 0.44
N GLY A 88 3.41 -21.79 0.95
CA GLY A 88 3.45 -22.06 2.38
C GLY A 88 4.85 -21.81 2.97
N SER A 89 5.03 -22.24 4.21
CA SER A 89 6.29 -22.07 4.96
C SER A 89 7.45 -22.95 4.49
N VAL A 90 7.19 -23.90 3.58
CA VAL A 90 8.14 -24.92 3.13
C VAL A 90 8.55 -24.67 1.68
N GLU A 91 9.85 -24.81 1.39
CA GLU A 91 10.39 -24.76 0.01
C GLU A 91 9.73 -25.84 -0.86
N ILE A 92 9.24 -25.46 -2.04
CA ILE A 92 8.71 -26.42 -3.03
C ILE A 92 9.69 -26.53 -4.20
N LYS A 93 10.48 -27.60 -4.21
CA LYS A 93 11.49 -27.80 -5.26
C LYS A 93 10.85 -27.93 -6.64
N GLY A 94 11.34 -27.16 -7.62
CA GLY A 94 10.81 -27.16 -8.99
C GLY A 94 9.60 -26.25 -9.20
N LEU A 95 9.10 -25.56 -8.16
CA LEU A 95 8.05 -24.56 -8.31
C LEU A 95 8.44 -23.45 -9.29
N LYS A 96 9.70 -22.99 -9.24
CA LYS A 96 10.25 -21.98 -10.16
C LYS A 96 10.02 -22.34 -11.64
N ASP A 97 10.19 -23.60 -12.02
CA ASP A 97 9.99 -24.07 -13.40
C ASP A 97 8.51 -24.03 -13.81
N ARG A 98 7.61 -24.29 -12.86
CA ARG A 98 6.17 -24.24 -13.11
C ARG A 98 5.67 -22.81 -13.17
N ILE A 99 6.16 -21.93 -12.31
CA ILE A 99 5.92 -20.48 -12.42
C ILE A 99 6.46 -19.94 -13.76
N SER A 100 7.62 -20.43 -14.23
CA SER A 100 8.14 -20.07 -15.55
C SER A 100 7.14 -20.47 -16.64
N THR A 101 6.58 -21.67 -16.57
CA THR A 101 5.56 -22.14 -17.53
C THR A 101 4.25 -21.33 -17.45
N VAL A 102 3.81 -20.98 -16.24
CA VAL A 102 2.66 -20.10 -16.01
C VAL A 102 2.86 -18.73 -16.65
N ILE A 103 4.06 -18.13 -16.51
CA ILE A 103 4.40 -16.85 -17.15
C ILE A 103 4.42 -16.98 -18.68
N HIS A 104 4.90 -18.11 -19.23
CA HIS A 104 4.86 -18.36 -20.68
C HIS A 104 3.43 -18.39 -21.24
N ARG A 105 2.42 -18.77 -20.44
CA ARG A 105 1.00 -18.69 -20.83
C ARG A 105 0.46 -17.25 -20.92
N GLY A 106 1.27 -16.26 -20.56
CA GLY A 106 0.98 -14.84 -20.77
C GLY A 106 -0.12 -14.27 -19.87
N PRO A 107 -0.01 -14.37 -18.53
CA PRO A 107 -0.92 -13.71 -17.61
C PRO A 107 -0.92 -12.19 -17.79
N GLN A 108 -2.08 -11.59 -17.53
CA GLN A 108 -2.22 -10.15 -17.41
C GLN A 108 -2.00 -9.70 -15.97
N HIS A 109 -2.37 -10.53 -15.01
CA HIS A 109 -2.20 -10.26 -13.58
C HIS A 109 -1.46 -11.42 -12.93
N LEU A 110 -0.33 -11.12 -12.29
CA LEU A 110 0.44 -12.08 -11.50
C LEU A 110 0.59 -11.53 -10.08
N ASP A 111 0.13 -12.29 -9.10
CA ASP A 111 0.33 -12.09 -7.66
C ASP A 111 1.09 -13.32 -7.13
N PHE A 112 2.34 -13.14 -6.74
CA PHE A 112 3.16 -14.23 -6.23
C PHE A 112 3.65 -13.87 -4.83
N GLU A 113 3.38 -14.75 -3.89
CA GLU A 113 3.78 -14.62 -2.49
C GLU A 113 4.53 -15.88 -2.06
N SER A 114 5.68 -15.67 -1.43
CA SER A 114 6.56 -16.73 -0.96
C SER A 114 7.06 -16.40 0.44
N PHE A 115 6.53 -17.02 1.47
CA PHE A 115 7.03 -16.84 2.83
C PHE A 115 7.60 -18.16 3.36
N THR A 116 8.76 -18.52 2.85
CA THR A 116 9.45 -19.76 3.23
C THR A 116 10.46 -19.50 4.34
N GLU A 117 10.39 -20.27 5.42
CA GLU A 117 11.37 -20.27 6.50
C GLU A 117 11.85 -21.70 6.71
N TYR A 118 13.16 -21.92 6.84
CA TYR A 118 13.70 -23.22 7.22
C TYR A 118 14.19 -23.17 8.66
N ARG A 119 14.10 -24.29 9.36
CA ARG A 119 14.70 -24.46 10.68
C ARG A 119 16.07 -25.09 10.49
N ASP A 120 17.12 -24.44 10.98
CA ASP A 120 18.41 -25.10 11.08
C ASP A 120 18.32 -26.20 12.16
N HIS A 121 18.89 -27.37 11.92
CA HIS A 121 18.86 -28.44 12.92
C HIS A 121 19.79 -28.17 14.10
N ASP A 122 20.77 -27.27 13.92
CA ASP A 122 21.79 -26.96 14.92
C ASP A 122 21.41 -25.78 15.83
N ASP A 123 20.33 -25.04 15.52
CA ASP A 123 19.76 -24.03 16.41
C ASP A 123 18.22 -24.00 16.40
N ALA A 124 17.62 -23.24 17.31
CA ALA A 124 16.16 -23.12 17.40
C ALA A 124 15.60 -21.98 16.53
N PHE A 125 16.40 -21.40 15.63
CA PHE A 125 16.01 -20.25 14.81
C PHE A 125 15.38 -20.69 13.48
N LEU A 126 14.44 -19.87 13.02
CA LEU A 126 13.87 -19.95 11.68
C LEU A 126 14.65 -18.97 10.81
N TYR A 127 15.22 -19.48 9.72
CA TYR A 127 15.97 -18.72 8.74
C TYR A 127 15.10 -18.49 7.51
N PRO A 128 15.01 -17.25 7.02
CA PRO A 128 14.23 -16.98 5.82
C PRO A 128 14.90 -17.63 4.60
N PHE A 129 14.11 -18.39 3.84
CA PHE A 129 14.45 -18.84 2.50
C PHE A 129 13.79 -17.92 1.47
N ILE A 130 14.41 -17.76 0.30
CA ILE A 130 13.93 -16.85 -0.73
C ILE A 130 13.65 -17.65 -2.01
N ASP A 131 12.37 -17.76 -2.39
CA ASP A 131 12.01 -18.26 -3.72
C ASP A 131 12.24 -17.19 -4.79
N TYR A 132 13.16 -17.48 -5.70
CA TYR A 132 13.48 -16.58 -6.81
C TYR A 132 12.50 -16.77 -7.97
N ILE A 133 11.92 -15.65 -8.41
CA ILE A 133 11.07 -15.61 -9.60
C ILE A 133 11.90 -15.94 -10.85
N PRO A 134 11.36 -16.72 -11.80
CA PRO A 134 12.05 -17.03 -13.04
C PRO A 134 12.28 -15.80 -13.94
N LEU A 135 13.42 -15.80 -14.64
CA LEU A 135 13.90 -14.69 -15.48
C LEU A 135 12.97 -14.30 -16.64
N ASN A 136 12.11 -15.22 -17.10
CA ASN A 136 11.17 -14.94 -18.18
C ASN A 136 10.09 -13.92 -17.77
N LEU A 137 9.89 -13.67 -16.47
CA LEU A 137 9.05 -12.58 -15.96
C LEU A 137 9.43 -11.23 -16.62
N TYR A 138 10.73 -10.94 -16.70
CA TYR A 138 11.27 -9.65 -17.14
C TYR A 138 11.00 -9.34 -18.61
N THR A 139 10.57 -10.32 -19.41
CA THR A 139 10.29 -10.16 -20.84
C THR A 139 8.81 -10.39 -21.19
N SER A 140 7.95 -10.49 -20.16
CA SER A 140 6.52 -10.69 -20.36
C SER A 140 5.89 -9.51 -21.11
N ARG A 141 5.21 -9.84 -22.22
CA ARG A 141 4.52 -8.85 -23.07
C ARG A 141 3.04 -8.70 -22.74
N THR A 142 2.53 -9.48 -21.79
CA THR A 142 1.11 -9.55 -21.47
C THR A 142 0.79 -8.98 -20.10
N LEU A 143 1.76 -8.97 -19.18
CA LEU A 143 1.56 -8.51 -17.82
C LEU A 143 1.18 -7.03 -17.80
N VAL A 144 0.06 -6.76 -17.14
CA VAL A 144 -0.50 -5.43 -16.86
C VAL A 144 -0.34 -5.09 -15.37
N SER A 145 -0.44 -6.10 -14.50
CA SER A 145 -0.25 -5.96 -13.06
C SER A 145 0.67 -7.05 -12.52
N LEU A 146 1.65 -6.63 -11.71
CA LEU A 146 2.58 -7.52 -11.03
C LEU A 146 2.58 -7.21 -9.54
N LYS A 147 2.32 -8.22 -8.70
CA LYS A 147 2.50 -8.15 -7.26
C LYS A 147 3.44 -9.29 -6.84
N LEU A 148 4.51 -8.92 -6.14
CA LEU A 148 5.49 -9.85 -5.60
C LEU A 148 5.62 -9.58 -4.11
N THR A 149 5.42 -10.61 -3.29
CA THR A 149 5.51 -10.53 -1.83
C THR A 149 6.51 -11.57 -1.33
N PHE A 150 7.50 -11.13 -0.54
CA PHE A 150 8.53 -11.97 0.08
C PHE A 150 9.38 -12.84 -0.89
N SER A 151 9.35 -12.56 -2.20
CA SER A 151 10.09 -13.30 -3.22
C SER A 151 11.47 -12.71 -3.53
N GLY A 152 12.31 -13.48 -4.23
CA GLY A 152 13.60 -13.05 -4.75
C GLY A 152 13.54 -12.64 -6.22
N LEU A 153 14.36 -11.65 -6.57
CA LEU A 153 14.63 -11.26 -7.95
C LEU A 153 16.14 -11.42 -8.23
N GLU A 154 16.45 -12.33 -9.16
CA GLU A 154 17.80 -12.47 -9.73
C GLU A 154 18.13 -11.24 -10.59
N ASP A 155 19.42 -11.05 -10.92
CA ASP A 155 19.84 -9.95 -11.82
C ASP A 155 18.99 -10.00 -13.10
N PRO A 156 18.20 -8.96 -13.37
CA PRO A 156 17.29 -9.00 -14.48
C PRO A 156 17.98 -8.99 -15.84
N GLY A 157 19.25 -8.55 -15.92
CA GLY A 157 19.96 -8.38 -17.19
C GLY A 157 19.22 -7.42 -18.12
N PHE A 158 18.33 -7.94 -18.95
CA PHE A 158 17.45 -7.20 -19.84
C PHE A 158 15.99 -7.26 -19.39
N VAL A 159 15.33 -6.10 -19.30
CA VAL A 159 13.92 -5.98 -18.92
C VAL A 159 13.13 -5.31 -20.04
N TRP A 160 12.03 -5.93 -20.45
CA TRP A 160 11.06 -5.38 -21.39
C TRP A 160 9.65 -5.89 -21.07
N MET A 161 8.91 -5.09 -20.31
CA MET A 161 7.52 -5.35 -19.94
C MET A 161 6.60 -4.23 -20.46
N PRO A 162 6.26 -4.25 -21.77
CA PRO A 162 5.66 -3.10 -22.46
C PRO A 162 4.21 -2.80 -22.06
N CYS A 163 3.54 -3.71 -21.35
CA CYS A 163 2.14 -3.56 -20.96
C CYS A 163 1.94 -3.32 -19.45
N LEU A 164 3.02 -3.36 -18.66
CA LEU A 164 2.94 -3.33 -17.20
C LEU A 164 2.62 -1.94 -16.70
N LYS A 165 1.43 -1.78 -16.10
CA LYS A 165 0.90 -0.51 -15.58
C LYS A 165 0.99 -0.39 -14.07
N SER A 166 0.90 -1.49 -13.35
CA SER A 166 0.94 -1.51 -11.87
C SER A 166 1.93 -2.55 -11.38
N MET A 167 2.81 -2.14 -10.46
CA MET A 167 3.81 -2.99 -9.84
C MET A 167 3.80 -2.81 -8.33
N THR A 168 3.68 -3.90 -7.58
CA THR A 168 3.74 -3.92 -6.12
C THR A 168 4.81 -4.88 -5.66
N LEU A 169 5.84 -4.37 -4.99
CA LEU A 169 6.98 -5.14 -4.50
C LEU A 169 7.00 -5.04 -2.98
N VAL A 170 6.63 -6.12 -2.31
CA VAL A 170 6.55 -6.20 -0.85
C VAL A 170 7.61 -7.13 -0.33
N LYS A 171 8.59 -6.59 0.39
CA LYS A 171 9.71 -7.34 0.98
C LYS A 171 10.48 -8.21 -0.02
N VAL A 172 10.52 -7.79 -1.27
CA VAL A 172 11.26 -8.47 -2.34
C VAL A 172 12.76 -8.35 -2.07
N HIS A 173 13.47 -9.47 -2.17
CA HIS A 173 14.92 -9.52 -2.10
C HIS A 173 15.52 -9.24 -3.49
N PHE A 174 16.36 -8.21 -3.58
CA PHE A 174 17.11 -7.89 -4.79
C PHE A 174 18.56 -8.33 -4.62
N HIS A 175 19.12 -8.99 -5.64
CA HIS A 175 20.54 -9.34 -5.66
C HIS A 175 21.42 -8.08 -5.57
N TYR A 176 21.13 -7.04 -6.35
CA TYR A 176 21.74 -5.73 -6.24
C TYR A 176 20.70 -4.61 -6.13
N ALA A 177 21.04 -3.52 -5.43
CA ALA A 177 20.14 -2.36 -5.31
C ALA A 177 19.82 -1.70 -6.67
N ALA A 178 20.71 -1.85 -7.66
CA ALA A 178 20.53 -1.37 -9.02
C ALA A 178 19.47 -2.17 -9.81
N ASP A 179 19.08 -3.36 -9.36
CA ASP A 179 18.14 -4.22 -10.09
C ASP A 179 16.72 -3.64 -10.06
N LEU A 180 16.35 -2.90 -9.01
CA LEU A 180 15.12 -2.11 -8.99
C LEU A 180 15.07 -1.10 -10.15
N GLU A 181 16.19 -0.40 -10.40
CA GLU A 181 16.26 0.61 -11.45
C GLU A 181 16.12 -0.02 -12.84
N LYS A 182 16.79 -1.16 -13.07
CA LYS A 182 16.66 -1.96 -14.31
C LYS A 182 15.22 -2.42 -14.51
N LEU A 183 14.58 -2.93 -13.45
CA LEU A 183 13.19 -3.41 -13.49
C LEU A 183 12.22 -2.29 -13.85
N VAL A 184 12.30 -1.15 -13.18
CA VAL A 184 11.41 0.00 -13.40
C VAL A 184 11.63 0.62 -14.78
N SER A 185 12.88 0.80 -15.22
CA SER A 185 13.20 1.39 -16.52
C SER A 185 12.78 0.52 -17.72
N GLY A 186 12.69 -0.80 -17.53
CA GLY A 186 12.16 -1.73 -18.54
C GLY A 186 10.63 -1.75 -18.66
N CYS A 187 9.91 -0.94 -17.88
CA CYS A 187 8.45 -0.85 -17.88
C CYS A 187 7.97 0.53 -18.40
N PRO A 188 7.89 0.74 -19.72
CA PRO A 188 7.67 2.08 -20.31
C PRO A 188 6.27 2.67 -20.08
N VAL A 189 5.30 1.87 -19.61
CA VAL A 189 3.91 2.31 -19.35
C VAL A 189 3.52 2.16 -17.88
N LEU A 190 4.49 2.02 -16.98
CA LEU A 190 4.25 1.86 -15.55
C LEU A 190 3.65 3.13 -14.98
N GLU A 191 2.42 3.06 -14.47
CA GLU A 191 1.69 4.20 -13.89
C GLU A 191 1.70 4.16 -12.35
N GLU A 192 1.79 2.97 -11.76
CA GLU A 192 1.74 2.77 -10.31
C GLU A 192 2.86 1.87 -9.81
N LEU A 193 3.56 2.31 -8.76
CA LEU A 193 4.58 1.53 -8.07
C LEU A 193 4.38 1.60 -6.56
N THR A 194 4.24 0.44 -5.93
CA THR A 194 4.25 0.29 -4.47
C THR A 194 5.49 -0.48 -4.04
N LEU A 195 6.24 0.06 -3.08
CA LEU A 195 7.49 -0.52 -2.60
C LEU A 195 7.51 -0.61 -1.08
N VAL A 196 7.57 -1.84 -0.56
CA VAL A 196 7.84 -2.12 0.85
C VAL A 196 9.18 -2.84 0.93
N ARG A 197 10.17 -2.22 1.54
CA ARG A 197 11.52 -2.77 1.65
C ARG A 197 11.52 -3.95 2.63
N ASN A 198 12.26 -5.01 2.31
CA ASN A 198 12.60 -6.02 3.30
C ASN A 198 13.62 -5.44 4.29
N MET A 199 13.28 -5.44 5.58
CA MET A 199 14.11 -4.89 6.66
C MET A 199 14.78 -5.97 7.50
N ASP A 200 14.64 -7.24 7.11
CA ASP A 200 15.24 -8.37 7.81
C ASP A 200 16.78 -8.29 7.74
N PRO A 201 17.49 -8.20 8.89
CA PRO A 201 18.94 -8.07 8.91
C PRO A 201 19.67 -9.27 8.29
N ILE A 202 19.06 -10.47 8.28
CA ILE A 202 19.65 -11.68 7.68
C ILE A 202 19.68 -11.54 6.16
N LEU A 203 18.63 -10.99 5.55
CA LEU A 203 18.47 -10.91 4.10
C LEU A 203 19.05 -9.65 3.47
N VAL A 204 19.20 -8.57 4.23
CA VAL A 204 19.56 -7.25 3.67
C VAL A 204 21.06 -7.09 3.51
N GLY A 205 21.88 -7.98 4.09
CA GLY A 205 23.35 -7.93 4.01
C GLY A 205 23.94 -6.86 4.93
N THR A 206 25.11 -6.30 4.58
CA THR A 206 25.80 -5.29 5.40
C THR A 206 26.10 -3.98 4.66
N ASP A 207 26.09 -3.98 3.34
CA ASP A 207 26.56 -2.85 2.54
C ASP A 207 25.49 -1.78 2.37
N GLU A 208 25.89 -0.51 2.38
CA GLU A 208 24.99 0.61 2.11
C GLU A 208 24.36 0.49 0.70
N LYS A 209 23.04 0.62 0.63
CA LYS A 209 22.27 0.41 -0.61
C LYS A 209 21.72 1.73 -1.14
N ILE A 210 21.75 1.91 -2.46
CA ILE A 210 21.04 3.01 -3.13
C ILE A 210 20.02 2.39 -4.08
N MET A 211 18.75 2.49 -3.72
CA MET A 211 17.63 2.03 -4.53
C MET A 211 17.11 3.20 -5.37
N ARG A 212 17.05 3.03 -6.69
CA ARG A 212 16.61 4.11 -7.60
C ARG A 212 15.33 3.76 -8.31
N VAL A 213 14.39 4.70 -8.29
CA VAL A 213 13.14 4.66 -9.06
C VAL A 213 13.25 5.74 -10.13
N ARG A 214 13.58 5.32 -11.36
CA ARG A 214 13.64 6.21 -12.53
C ARG A 214 12.58 5.81 -13.54
N SER A 215 11.56 6.64 -13.72
CA SER A 215 10.47 6.34 -14.64
C SER A 215 9.90 7.59 -15.30
N GLY A 216 9.74 7.53 -16.63
CA GLY A 216 9.08 8.59 -17.40
C GLY A 216 7.55 8.51 -17.41
N SER A 217 6.95 7.42 -16.93
CA SER A 217 5.50 7.15 -17.03
C SER A 217 4.79 7.10 -15.67
N LEU A 218 5.55 7.00 -14.58
CA LEU A 218 5.02 6.77 -13.24
C LEU A 218 4.18 7.95 -12.75
N LYS A 219 2.91 7.69 -12.39
CA LYS A 219 1.95 8.68 -11.88
C LYS A 219 1.73 8.57 -10.37
N ARG A 220 1.85 7.36 -9.81
CA ARG A 220 1.65 7.10 -8.38
C ARG A 220 2.79 6.26 -7.81
N PHE A 221 3.42 6.76 -6.76
CA PHE A 221 4.46 6.05 -6.01
C PHE A 221 4.06 5.94 -4.54
N ARG A 222 4.15 4.74 -3.98
CA ARG A 222 3.74 4.46 -2.59
C ARG A 222 4.79 3.64 -1.85
N VAL A 223 5.14 4.12 -0.67
CA VAL A 223 5.80 3.35 0.38
C VAL A 223 4.80 3.33 1.54
N PRO A 224 3.99 2.26 1.71
CA PRO A 224 2.88 2.26 2.65
C PRO A 224 3.34 2.20 4.11
N PHE A 225 2.40 2.48 5.02
CA PHE A 225 2.62 2.36 6.46
C PHE A 225 2.88 0.90 6.86
N TRP A 226 3.93 0.67 7.65
CA TRP A 226 4.23 -0.64 8.23
C TRP A 226 3.57 -0.78 9.60
N HIS A 227 2.87 -1.89 9.87
CA HIS A 227 2.20 -2.17 11.15
C HIS A 227 2.82 -3.33 11.94
N GLY A 228 3.98 -3.84 11.51
CA GLY A 228 4.66 -4.96 12.19
C GLY A 228 5.50 -4.54 13.41
N LYS A 229 5.68 -5.47 14.36
CA LYS A 229 6.50 -5.29 15.56
C LYS A 229 7.99 -5.18 15.18
N ARG A 230 8.63 -4.10 15.64
CA ARG A 230 10.10 -3.86 15.71
C ARG A 230 10.87 -4.14 14.40
N CYS A 231 10.99 -3.14 13.54
CA CYS A 231 11.99 -3.18 12.46
C CYS A 231 13.22 -2.36 12.87
N ARG A 232 14.38 -3.02 12.94
CA ARG A 232 15.70 -2.38 12.95
C ARG A 232 16.45 -2.98 11.77
N SER A 233 16.66 -2.20 10.70
CA SER A 233 17.71 -2.55 9.75
C SER A 233 19.00 -1.91 10.22
N SER A 234 20.08 -2.69 10.29
CA SER A 234 21.44 -2.17 10.49
C SER A 234 22.02 -1.56 9.20
N VAL A 235 21.36 -1.78 8.06
CA VAL A 235 21.89 -1.45 6.74
C VAL A 235 21.29 -0.14 6.24
N LYS A 236 22.17 0.85 6.13
CA LYS A 236 21.84 2.15 5.59
C LYS A 236 21.35 2.02 4.14
N CYS A 237 20.23 2.62 3.80
CA CYS A 237 19.68 2.62 2.46
C CYS A 237 19.10 3.98 2.07
N THR A 238 19.47 4.42 0.88
CA THR A 238 18.94 5.64 0.27
C THR A 238 17.95 5.27 -0.84
N LEU A 239 16.77 5.88 -0.82
CA LEU A 239 15.81 5.83 -1.92
C LEU A 239 15.93 7.09 -2.77
N GLU A 240 16.27 6.94 -4.05
CA GLU A 240 16.31 8.03 -5.03
C GLU A 240 15.10 7.93 -5.97
N ILE A 241 14.32 9.02 -6.08
CA ILE A 241 13.12 9.08 -6.91
C ILE A 241 13.31 10.16 -7.99
N ASP A 242 13.25 9.73 -9.25
CA ASP A 242 13.33 10.57 -10.45
C ASP A 242 12.17 10.20 -11.39
N ALA A 243 11.08 10.98 -11.30
CA ALA A 243 9.83 10.66 -11.97
C ALA A 243 9.07 11.95 -12.37
N PRO A 244 9.34 12.52 -13.56
CA PRO A 244 8.77 13.82 -13.98
C PRO A 244 7.25 13.83 -14.09
N MET A 245 6.63 12.69 -14.38
CA MET A 245 5.18 12.53 -14.50
C MET A 245 4.49 12.10 -13.19
N LEU A 246 5.22 12.05 -12.07
CA LEU A 246 4.67 11.65 -10.78
C LEU A 246 3.67 12.69 -10.28
N GLU A 247 2.42 12.26 -10.08
CA GLU A 247 1.32 13.11 -9.61
C GLU A 247 1.05 12.90 -8.11
N HIS A 248 1.14 11.65 -7.63
CA HIS A 248 0.87 11.30 -6.24
C HIS A 248 2.04 10.52 -5.64
N MET A 249 2.50 10.96 -4.47
CA MET A 249 3.56 10.29 -3.72
C MET A 249 3.15 10.06 -2.27
N THR A 250 3.23 8.82 -1.79
CA THR A 250 3.03 8.46 -0.38
C THR A 250 4.32 7.88 0.17
N ILE A 251 4.83 8.43 1.27
CA ILE A 251 5.96 7.90 2.03
C ILE A 251 5.54 7.72 3.49
N GLY A 252 5.04 6.53 3.84
CA GLY A 252 4.34 6.25 5.09
C GLY A 252 5.22 5.90 6.30
N GLU A 253 6.42 5.36 6.11
CA GLU A 253 7.36 5.05 7.21
C GLU A 253 8.81 5.24 6.76
N ASP A 254 9.72 5.31 7.73
CA ASP A 254 11.16 5.33 7.53
C ASP A 254 11.69 3.93 7.15
N HIS A 255 11.31 3.43 5.98
CA HIS A 255 11.91 2.23 5.37
C HIS A 255 13.36 2.48 4.89
N TYR A 256 13.69 3.75 4.71
CA TYR A 256 14.92 4.23 4.11
C TYR A 256 15.56 5.25 5.04
N ASP A 257 16.87 5.17 5.17
CA ASP A 257 17.67 6.11 5.95
C ASP A 257 17.59 7.49 5.32
N SER A 258 17.62 7.56 3.99
CA SER A 258 17.49 8.82 3.26
C SER A 258 16.55 8.67 2.08
N VAL A 259 15.77 9.72 1.81
CA VAL A 259 14.90 9.80 0.64
C VAL A 259 15.28 11.04 -0.16
N MET A 260 15.76 10.82 -1.37
CA MET A 260 16.17 11.87 -2.31
C MET A 260 15.16 11.97 -3.43
N VAL A 261 14.47 13.10 -3.49
CA VAL A 261 13.54 13.44 -4.57
C VAL A 261 14.23 14.35 -5.58
N LYS A 262 14.11 14.01 -6.87
CA LYS A 262 14.68 14.79 -7.97
C LYS A 262 13.57 15.40 -8.81
N ASN A 263 13.52 15.06 -10.10
CA ASN A 263 12.65 15.66 -11.11
C ASN A 263 11.18 15.28 -10.86
N LEU A 264 10.49 16.02 -9.98
CA LEU A 264 9.08 15.83 -9.63
C LEU A 264 8.20 16.96 -10.17
N THR A 265 8.32 17.26 -11.46
CA THR A 265 7.70 18.44 -12.10
C THR A 265 6.17 18.42 -12.08
N SER A 266 5.55 17.23 -12.04
CA SER A 266 4.09 17.07 -12.07
C SER A 266 3.46 16.78 -10.71
N LEU A 267 4.25 16.84 -9.62
CA LEU A 267 3.77 16.43 -8.30
C LEU A 267 2.59 17.29 -7.85
N PHE A 268 1.45 16.63 -7.64
CA PHE A 268 0.20 17.26 -7.23
C PHE A 268 -0.09 17.03 -5.75
N MET A 269 0.05 15.78 -5.29
CA MET A 269 -0.27 15.35 -3.94
C MET A 269 0.91 14.61 -3.31
N VAL A 270 1.24 14.97 -2.07
CA VAL A 270 2.20 14.24 -1.23
C VAL A 270 1.59 13.86 0.10
N ASP A 271 1.81 12.61 0.52
CA ASP A 271 1.36 12.06 1.80
C ASP A 271 2.57 11.55 2.59
N LEU A 272 2.84 12.16 3.74
CA LEU A 272 4.07 12.01 4.51
C LEU A 272 3.78 11.43 5.91
N GLY A 273 4.27 10.21 6.10
CA GLY A 273 4.30 9.44 7.35
C GLY A 273 5.68 9.35 8.01
N ILE A 274 6.67 10.08 7.51
CA ILE A 274 8.10 9.93 7.85
C ILE A 274 8.53 10.67 9.11
N LYS A 275 9.56 10.15 9.81
CA LYS A 275 10.30 10.83 10.90
C LYS A 275 11.68 11.29 10.46
N PHE A 276 12.15 10.87 9.28
CA PHE A 276 13.52 10.99 8.79
C PHE A 276 14.57 10.23 9.63
N ALA A 277 14.11 9.21 10.38
CA ALA A 277 14.95 8.35 11.20
C ALA A 277 14.42 6.89 11.18
N VAL A 278 15.24 5.95 10.72
CA VAL A 278 14.85 4.53 10.55
C VAL A 278 14.77 3.77 11.87
N LYS A 279 15.46 4.25 12.91
CA LYS A 279 15.50 3.57 14.20
C LYS A 279 14.17 3.73 14.94
N PHE A 280 13.61 2.60 15.37
CA PHE A 280 12.35 2.58 16.12
C PHE A 280 12.41 3.48 17.37
N GLY A 281 11.48 4.42 17.45
CA GLY A 281 11.35 5.34 18.60
C GLY A 281 12.35 6.49 18.61
N GLU A 282 13.28 6.55 17.66
CA GLU A 282 14.23 7.65 17.53
C GLU A 282 13.71 8.68 16.51
N PHE A 283 14.09 9.94 16.72
CA PHE A 283 13.86 11.04 15.79
C PHE A 283 15.20 11.58 15.30
N VAL A 284 15.16 12.46 14.30
CA VAL A 284 16.36 13.12 13.77
C VAL A 284 17.12 13.81 14.90
N ASP A 285 18.42 13.52 15.02
CA ASP A 285 19.33 14.30 15.84
C ASP A 285 19.45 15.69 15.22
N PRO A 286 18.99 16.76 15.90
CA PRO A 286 19.11 18.10 15.37
C PRO A 286 20.56 18.46 15.12
N GLY A 287 21.56 17.88 15.79
CA GLY A 287 22.99 18.15 15.58
C GLY A 287 23.57 17.64 14.25
N ASP A 288 22.92 16.70 13.58
CA ASP A 288 23.44 16.05 12.37
C ASP A 288 23.25 16.93 11.12
N LEU A 289 24.33 17.61 10.71
CA LEU A 289 24.36 18.46 9.52
C LEU A 289 24.01 17.71 8.21
N SER A 290 24.36 16.41 8.10
CA SER A 290 24.01 15.61 6.91
C SER A 290 22.51 15.44 6.84
N LYS A 291 21.88 15.04 7.96
CA LYS A 291 20.43 14.88 8.04
C LYS A 291 19.67 16.17 7.81
N ARG A 292 20.16 17.30 8.34
CA ARG A 292 19.55 18.61 8.08
C ARG A 292 19.50 18.93 6.58
N ASN A 293 20.59 18.65 5.86
CA ASN A 293 20.66 18.88 4.42
C ASN A 293 19.72 17.94 3.66
N GLU A 294 19.67 16.66 4.04
CA GLU A 294 18.76 15.68 3.44
C GLU A 294 17.29 16.11 3.59
N ILE A 295 16.86 16.51 4.79
CA ILE A 295 15.51 17.02 5.05
C ILE A 295 15.23 18.26 4.20
N ARG A 296 16.19 19.21 4.15
CA ARG A 296 16.06 20.42 3.34
C ARG A 296 15.84 20.10 1.87
N TYR A 297 16.65 19.22 1.29
CA TYR A 297 16.54 18.82 -0.10
C TYR A 297 15.23 18.09 -0.38
N PHE A 298 14.81 17.20 0.52
CA PHE A 298 13.54 16.49 0.41
C PHE A 298 12.36 17.47 0.40
N LEU A 299 12.26 18.34 1.40
CA LEU A 299 11.18 19.34 1.50
C LEU A 299 11.16 20.30 0.31
N SER A 300 12.33 20.67 -0.19
CA SER A 300 12.45 21.52 -1.39
C SER A 300 11.96 20.78 -2.64
N GLY A 301 12.27 19.49 -2.79
CA GLY A 301 11.84 18.69 -3.93
C GLY A 301 10.34 18.38 -3.98
N VAL A 302 9.65 18.41 -2.83
CA VAL A 302 8.18 18.26 -2.76
C VAL A 302 7.42 19.59 -2.71
N SER A 303 8.14 20.73 -2.77
CA SER A 303 7.54 22.06 -2.58
C SER A 303 6.57 22.51 -3.67
N SER A 304 6.55 21.82 -4.81
CA SER A 304 5.61 22.02 -5.92
C SER A 304 4.21 21.43 -5.67
N ALA A 305 4.05 20.57 -4.65
CA ALA A 305 2.79 19.90 -4.37
C ALA A 305 1.67 20.90 -4.00
N LYS A 306 0.46 20.64 -4.51
CA LYS A 306 -0.75 21.44 -4.25
C LYS A 306 -1.56 20.92 -3.08
N HIS A 307 -1.42 19.64 -2.75
CA HIS A 307 -2.04 18.98 -1.63
C HIS A 307 -0.98 18.21 -0.83
N MET A 308 -0.94 18.46 0.47
CA MET A 308 -0.05 17.77 1.39
C MET A 308 -0.85 17.13 2.52
N ILE A 309 -0.54 15.88 2.83
CA ILE A 309 -1.00 15.16 4.01
C ILE A 309 0.23 14.88 4.88
N ILE A 310 0.19 15.24 6.16
CA ILE A 310 1.27 14.98 7.11
C ILE A 310 0.77 14.27 8.36
N SER A 311 1.48 13.21 8.73
CA SER A 311 1.22 12.45 9.94
C SER A 311 1.74 13.17 11.19
N GLU A 312 1.30 12.69 12.37
CA GLU A 312 1.82 13.10 13.67
C GLU A 312 3.35 12.98 13.76
N LYS A 313 3.89 11.89 13.20
CA LYS A 313 5.34 11.61 13.14
C LYS A 313 6.08 12.68 12.34
N THR A 314 5.52 13.07 11.22
CA THR A 314 6.09 14.10 10.33
C THR A 314 6.03 15.48 10.97
N VAL A 315 4.93 15.83 11.65
CA VAL A 315 4.84 17.07 12.42
C VAL A 315 5.94 17.17 13.48
N LYS A 316 6.14 16.10 14.26
CA LYS A 316 7.24 16.03 15.25
C LYS A 316 8.61 16.24 14.62
N ALA A 317 8.87 15.58 13.48
CA ALA A 317 10.15 15.72 12.80
C ALA A 317 10.38 17.14 12.23
N LEU A 318 9.33 17.78 11.74
CA LEU A 318 9.38 19.16 11.23
C LEU A 318 9.60 20.18 12.35
N GLU A 319 8.99 19.99 13.52
CA GLU A 319 9.21 20.86 14.69
C GLU A 319 10.69 20.78 15.12
N LEU A 320 11.23 19.58 15.30
CA LEU A 320 12.65 19.37 15.64
C LEU A 320 13.59 20.00 14.61
N TYR A 321 13.27 19.85 13.32
CA TYR A 321 14.04 20.46 12.23
C TYR A 321 13.97 21.99 12.26
N SER A 322 12.82 22.57 12.59
CA SER A 322 12.62 24.03 12.63
C SER A 322 13.48 24.73 13.69
N ASN A 323 13.86 24.02 14.75
CA ASN A 323 14.76 24.54 15.78
C ASN A 323 16.21 24.75 15.29
N VAL A 324 16.58 24.12 14.16
CA VAL A 324 17.96 24.09 13.67
C VAL A 324 18.11 24.40 12.18
N GLY A 325 17.00 24.58 11.46
CA GLY A 325 16.94 24.74 10.02
C GLY A 325 15.68 25.50 9.58
N LEU A 326 15.61 25.81 8.29
CA LEU A 326 14.48 26.56 7.71
C LEU A 326 13.63 25.62 6.85
N ILE A 327 12.36 25.49 7.20
CA ILE A 327 11.36 24.81 6.36
C ILE A 327 11.14 25.68 5.11
N PRO A 328 11.21 25.09 3.90
CA PRO A 328 10.98 25.85 2.66
C PRO A 328 9.52 26.30 2.55
N LYS A 329 9.28 27.38 1.81
CA LYS A 329 7.92 27.84 1.52
C LYS A 329 7.23 26.94 0.50
N PHE A 330 6.05 26.46 0.86
CA PHE A 330 5.15 25.69 0.00
C PHE A 330 4.20 26.62 -0.75
N ASN A 331 4.74 27.39 -1.69
CA ASN A 331 3.98 28.43 -2.40
C ASN A 331 2.81 27.89 -3.23
N TYR A 332 2.85 26.63 -3.64
CA TYR A 332 1.78 26.00 -4.44
C TYR A 332 0.74 25.26 -3.59
N LEU A 333 1.00 25.10 -2.30
CA LEU A 333 0.16 24.32 -1.40
C LEU A 333 -1.16 25.05 -1.14
N SER A 334 -2.25 24.43 -1.58
CA SER A 334 -3.61 24.95 -1.46
C SER A 334 -4.46 24.16 -0.48
N ARG A 335 -4.09 22.91 -0.21
CA ARG A 335 -4.75 22.02 0.74
C ARG A 335 -3.74 21.31 1.62
N LEU A 336 -3.93 21.39 2.93
CA LEU A 336 -3.13 20.70 3.94
C LEU A 336 -4.06 19.85 4.80
N GLU A 337 -3.73 18.57 4.95
CA GLU A 337 -4.28 17.69 5.97
C GLU A 337 -3.16 17.34 6.94
N ALA A 338 -3.35 17.58 8.23
CA ALA A 338 -2.32 17.39 9.21
C ALA A 338 -2.86 16.79 10.50
N VAL A 339 -2.13 15.82 11.03
CA VAL A 339 -2.38 15.24 12.35
C VAL A 339 -1.39 15.83 13.34
N PHE A 340 -1.87 16.64 14.29
CA PHE A 340 -1.04 17.31 15.29
C PHE A 340 -1.23 16.67 16.67
N PRO A 341 -0.15 16.29 17.37
CA PRO A 341 -0.22 16.14 18.82
C PRO A 341 -0.56 17.48 19.46
N TYR A 342 -1.41 17.46 20.49
CA TYR A 342 -1.74 18.64 21.28
C TYR A 342 -0.49 19.41 21.75
N LYS A 343 0.53 18.69 22.24
CA LYS A 343 1.80 19.26 22.72
C LYS A 343 2.58 20.07 21.65
N LEU A 344 2.27 19.86 20.36
CA LEU A 344 2.92 20.57 19.25
C LEU A 344 1.99 21.59 18.57
N LEU A 345 0.82 21.89 19.13
CA LEU A 345 -0.07 22.89 18.53
C LEU A 345 0.57 24.28 18.45
N GLN A 346 1.43 24.64 19.40
CA GLN A 346 2.18 25.91 19.37
C GLN A 346 3.05 26.07 18.10
N PHE A 347 3.44 24.97 17.46
CA PHE A 347 4.19 24.97 16.21
C PHE A 347 3.31 25.23 14.97
N LEU A 348 1.99 25.02 15.08
CA LEU A 348 1.06 25.14 13.95
C LEU A 348 1.16 26.51 13.25
N PRO A 349 1.13 27.68 13.94
CA PRO A 349 1.20 28.96 13.26
C PRO A 349 2.52 29.14 12.49
N ALA A 350 3.65 28.73 13.08
CA ALA A 350 4.96 28.81 12.44
C ALA A 350 5.03 27.92 11.17
N PHE A 351 4.44 26.73 11.23
CA PHE A 351 4.36 25.85 10.06
C PHE A 351 3.44 26.42 8.96
N LEU A 352 2.29 26.97 9.33
CA LEU A 352 1.35 27.59 8.39
C LEU A 352 1.92 28.84 7.72
N GLU A 353 2.88 29.52 8.35
CA GLU A 353 3.64 30.63 7.73
C GLU A 353 4.49 30.17 6.53
N CYS A 354 4.84 28.88 6.49
CA CYS A 354 5.49 28.26 5.33
C CYS A 354 4.50 27.97 4.20
N CYS A 355 3.19 28.13 4.41
CA CYS A 355 2.12 27.77 3.49
C CYS A 355 1.28 29.01 3.07
N PRO A 356 1.88 30.01 2.39
CA PRO A 356 1.27 31.34 2.23
C PRO A 356 -0.02 31.35 1.40
N ASN A 357 -0.24 30.35 0.53
CA ASN A 357 -1.40 30.28 -0.36
C ASN A 357 -2.42 29.20 0.04
N LEU A 358 -2.37 28.74 1.29
CA LEU A 358 -3.24 27.69 1.80
C LEU A 358 -4.71 28.14 1.80
N LYS A 359 -5.59 27.33 1.22
CA LYS A 359 -7.04 27.59 1.15
C LYS A 359 -7.87 26.64 2.01
N HIS A 360 -7.44 25.40 2.10
CA HIS A 360 -8.16 24.33 2.81
C HIS A 360 -7.23 23.69 3.83
N LEU A 361 -7.61 23.77 5.10
CA LEU A 361 -6.92 23.09 6.19
C LEU A 361 -7.84 22.02 6.78
N ILE A 362 -7.35 20.78 6.84
CA ILE A 362 -7.94 19.71 7.64
C ILE A 362 -6.96 19.44 8.77
N LEU A 363 -7.38 19.68 10.01
CA LEU A 363 -6.55 19.51 11.19
C LEU A 363 -7.19 18.44 12.09
N GLU A 364 -6.47 17.35 12.30
CA GLU A 364 -6.79 16.36 13.32
C GLU A 364 -5.88 16.58 14.52
N VAL A 365 -6.46 16.71 15.71
CA VAL A 365 -5.69 16.94 16.94
C VAL A 365 -5.80 15.75 17.86
N TYR A 366 -4.65 15.20 18.23
CA TYR A 366 -4.54 14.07 19.15
C TYR A 366 -4.16 14.54 20.56
N TYR A 367 -4.96 14.17 21.55
CA TYR A 367 -4.80 14.54 22.96
C TYR A 367 -4.26 13.34 23.74
N SER A 368 -3.07 13.47 24.33
CA SER A 368 -2.53 12.47 25.26
C SER A 368 -3.10 12.69 26.66
N ARG A 369 -3.34 11.62 27.43
CA ARG A 369 -3.88 11.70 28.81
C ARG A 369 -3.00 12.46 29.82
N GLU A 370 -1.73 12.68 29.51
CA GLU A 370 -0.79 13.45 30.32
C GLU A 370 -0.86 14.93 29.93
N MET A 371 -1.77 15.68 30.56
CA MET A 371 -1.98 17.12 30.35
C MET A 371 -1.48 17.87 31.58
N GLU A 372 -0.42 18.67 31.44
CA GLU A 372 0.03 19.58 32.51
C GLU A 372 0.21 21.05 32.07
N ASP A 373 0.35 21.34 30.76
CA ASP A 373 0.64 22.71 30.30
C ASP A 373 -0.49 23.32 29.44
N ALA A 374 -0.84 24.57 29.75
CA ALA A 374 -1.66 25.41 28.89
C ALA A 374 -0.87 25.82 27.64
N PHE A 375 -1.50 25.79 26.46
CA PHE A 375 -0.92 26.32 25.22
C PHE A 375 -1.62 27.61 24.79
N GLU A 376 -0.87 28.52 24.16
CA GLU A 376 -1.42 29.74 23.56
C GLU A 376 -0.98 29.84 22.10
N LEU A 377 -1.96 30.00 21.20
CA LEU A 377 -1.73 30.29 19.78
C LEU A 377 -1.68 31.81 19.59
N THR A 378 -0.48 32.39 19.65
CA THR A 378 -0.30 33.85 19.65
C THR A 378 0.00 34.45 18.28
N ASN A 379 0.60 33.67 17.38
CA ASN A 379 1.00 34.16 16.05
C ASN A 379 -0.14 33.97 15.04
N VAL A 380 -0.33 34.91 14.12
CA VAL A 380 -1.34 34.83 13.04
C VAL A 380 -0.64 34.66 11.71
N PRO A 381 -0.77 33.49 11.05
CA PRO A 381 -0.10 33.24 9.79
C PRO A 381 -0.63 34.13 8.65
N GLY A 382 0.22 34.49 7.69
CA GLY A 382 -0.17 35.34 6.55
C GLY A 382 -1.33 34.78 5.72
N CYS A 383 -1.47 33.45 5.64
CA CYS A 383 -2.56 32.78 4.93
C CYS A 383 -3.94 33.02 5.58
N PHE A 384 -4.01 33.32 6.88
CA PHE A 384 -5.28 33.62 7.58
C PHE A 384 -5.91 34.92 7.08
N LEU A 385 -5.06 35.88 6.71
CA LEU A 385 -5.49 37.20 6.26
C LEU A 385 -5.85 37.22 4.77
N SER A 386 -5.38 36.24 3.99
CA SER A 386 -5.34 36.35 2.54
C SER A 386 -5.98 35.19 1.78
N THR A 387 -5.85 33.93 2.23
CA THR A 387 -6.22 32.77 1.41
C THR A 387 -7.00 31.68 2.10
N LEU A 388 -6.97 31.57 3.44
CA LEU A 388 -7.56 30.44 4.16
C LEU A 388 -9.10 30.51 4.19
N GLU A 389 -9.74 29.78 3.28
CA GLU A 389 -11.20 29.83 3.09
C GLU A 389 -11.96 28.78 3.89
N CYS A 390 -11.34 27.62 4.16
CA CYS A 390 -12.01 26.50 4.79
C CYS A 390 -11.10 25.81 5.81
N VAL A 391 -11.63 25.62 7.02
CA VAL A 391 -10.98 24.84 8.08
C VAL A 391 -11.92 23.72 8.50
N GLN A 392 -11.42 22.49 8.49
CA GLN A 392 -12.09 21.33 9.06
C GLN A 392 -11.25 20.82 10.22
N LEU A 393 -11.83 20.80 11.41
CA LEU A 393 -11.22 20.19 12.56
C LEU A 393 -11.85 18.80 12.78
N LYS A 394 -11.01 17.77 12.92
CA LYS A 394 -11.41 16.38 13.15
C LYS A 394 -11.00 15.95 14.56
N ARG A 395 -11.88 15.22 15.25
CA ARG A 395 -11.61 14.68 16.60
C ARG A 395 -12.39 13.42 16.94
N ILE A 396 -11.78 12.53 17.73
CA ILE A 396 -12.29 11.19 18.04
C ILE A 396 -13.38 11.16 19.14
N HIS A 397 -13.38 12.08 20.11
CA HIS A 397 -14.23 11.99 21.32
C HIS A 397 -15.30 13.07 21.40
N GLU A 398 -15.06 14.18 22.09
CA GLU A 398 -16.00 15.30 22.25
C GLU A 398 -15.26 16.63 22.02
N TRP A 399 -15.93 17.78 22.08
CA TRP A 399 -15.29 19.10 21.98
C TRP A 399 -15.39 19.79 23.36
N GLU A 400 -14.30 19.85 24.12
CA GLU A 400 -14.22 20.50 25.43
C GLU A 400 -13.61 21.91 25.29
N GLU A 401 -13.50 22.65 26.39
CA GLU A 401 -13.07 24.06 26.36
C GLU A 401 -11.70 24.26 25.70
N GLU A 402 -10.72 23.40 25.99
CA GLU A 402 -9.37 23.49 25.42
C GLU A 402 -9.35 23.31 23.90
N GLU A 403 -10.27 22.52 23.35
CA GLU A 403 -10.32 22.28 21.90
C GLU A 403 -11.13 23.33 21.17
N MET A 404 -12.13 23.88 21.86
CA MET A 404 -12.79 25.09 21.42
C MET A 404 -11.82 26.26 21.31
N LYS A 405 -10.72 26.31 22.09
CA LYS A 405 -9.67 27.34 21.88
C LYS A 405 -9.07 27.30 20.48
N VAL A 406 -8.85 26.12 19.90
CA VAL A 406 -8.32 25.99 18.53
C VAL A 406 -9.34 26.52 17.52
N ALA A 407 -10.62 26.15 17.69
CA ALA A 407 -11.70 26.66 16.84
C ALA A 407 -11.84 28.19 16.94
N THR A 408 -11.84 28.74 18.16
CA THR A 408 -11.90 30.18 18.45
C THR A 408 -10.71 30.91 17.83
N TYR A 409 -9.49 30.37 17.94
CA TYR A 409 -8.31 30.94 17.31
C TYR A 409 -8.49 31.11 15.78
N PHE A 410 -9.05 30.12 15.08
CA PHE A 410 -9.35 30.28 13.65
C PHE A 410 -10.46 31.33 13.39
N LEU A 411 -11.53 31.32 14.19
CA LEU A 411 -12.65 32.26 14.02
C LEU A 411 -12.23 33.72 14.26
N GLU A 412 -11.36 33.98 15.22
CA GLU A 412 -10.91 35.32 15.57
C GLU A 412 -9.85 35.87 14.62
N ASN A 413 -9.01 35.00 14.05
CA ASN A 413 -7.81 35.43 13.31
C ASN A 413 -7.90 35.23 11.78
N ALA A 414 -8.74 34.32 11.28
CA ALA A 414 -8.85 34.05 9.84
C ALA A 414 -9.89 34.95 9.16
N ALA A 415 -9.44 36.11 8.69
CA ALA A 415 -10.30 37.16 8.12
C ALA A 415 -11.09 36.75 6.86
N VAL A 416 -10.58 35.79 6.08
CA VAL A 416 -11.22 35.34 4.82
C VAL A 416 -11.91 33.97 4.94
N LEU A 417 -12.06 33.47 6.16
CA LEU A 417 -12.66 32.16 6.43
C LEU A 417 -14.15 32.15 6.04
N LYS A 418 -14.52 31.25 5.15
CA LYS A 418 -15.91 31.05 4.68
C LYS A 418 -16.61 29.92 5.40
N LYS A 419 -15.84 28.91 5.84
CA LYS A 419 -16.38 27.68 6.44
C LYS A 419 -15.45 27.14 7.50
N LEU A 420 -15.97 26.97 8.71
CA LEU A 420 -15.38 26.15 9.76
C LEU A 420 -16.26 24.91 9.97
N THR A 421 -15.67 23.72 10.00
CA THR A 421 -16.38 22.46 10.24
C THR A 421 -15.76 21.72 11.40
N LEU A 422 -16.56 21.42 12.41
CA LEU A 422 -16.17 20.57 13.53
C LEU A 422 -16.71 19.16 13.26
N SER A 423 -15.82 18.18 13.17
CA SER A 423 -16.16 16.80 12.81
C SER A 423 -15.82 15.88 13.96
N LEU A 424 -16.78 15.05 14.37
CA LEU A 424 -16.54 13.91 15.22
C LEU A 424 -16.14 12.72 14.33
N THR A 425 -14.87 12.34 14.38
CA THR A 425 -14.44 11.06 13.83
C THR A 425 -14.89 9.97 14.78
N ASN A 426 -15.99 9.29 14.46
CA ASN A 426 -16.19 7.96 15.01
C ASN A 426 -14.91 7.17 14.74
N TYR A 427 -14.40 6.43 15.74
CA TYR A 427 -13.36 5.42 15.50
C TYR A 427 -13.67 4.74 14.16
N PRO A 428 -12.70 4.47 13.26
CA PRO A 428 -12.85 3.20 12.56
C PRO A 428 -12.97 2.22 13.72
N ARG A 429 -14.16 1.62 13.93
CA ARG A 429 -14.22 0.44 14.80
C ARG A 429 -12.99 -0.34 14.34
N TYR A 430 -12.12 -0.70 15.28
CA TYR A 430 -11.30 -1.88 15.04
C TYR A 430 -12.34 -2.97 14.78
N VAL A 431 -12.73 -3.08 13.51
CA VAL A 431 -13.02 -4.33 12.86
C VAL A 431 -11.75 -5.07 13.22
N SER A 432 -11.82 -5.88 14.26
CA SER A 432 -10.85 -6.95 14.41
C SER A 432 -10.72 -7.57 13.03
N ASP A 433 -9.55 -8.07 12.67
CA ASP A 433 -9.32 -8.75 11.38
C ASP A 433 -10.21 -10.02 11.17
N GLU A 434 -11.28 -10.17 11.96
CA GLU A 434 -12.38 -11.11 11.84
C GLU A 434 -13.65 -10.55 11.15
N GLU A 435 -13.81 -9.21 10.99
CA GLU A 435 -15.04 -8.61 10.41
C GLU A 435 -14.86 -7.96 9.01
N ILE A 436 -13.78 -8.27 8.28
CA ILE A 436 -13.68 -7.98 6.83
C ILE A 436 -14.39 -9.05 5.97
N PHE A 437 -15.08 -10.02 6.58
CA PHE A 437 -15.83 -11.06 5.88
C PHE A 437 -17.37 -11.03 6.02
N GLU A 438 -18.00 -9.92 6.44
CA GLU A 438 -19.47 -9.82 6.39
C GLU A 438 -20.03 -8.42 6.02
N GLU A 439 -19.50 -7.77 4.98
CA GLU A 439 -20.27 -6.72 4.27
C GLU A 439 -20.24 -6.92 2.75
N VAL A 440 -20.65 -8.12 2.31
CA VAL A 440 -21.34 -8.29 1.02
C VAL A 440 -22.59 -9.11 1.27
N GLY A 441 -23.67 -8.44 1.64
CA GLY A 441 -24.99 -9.04 1.71
C GLY A 441 -25.87 -8.38 2.75
N VAL A 442 -26.59 -7.32 2.35
CA VAL A 442 -28.03 -7.13 2.60
C VAL A 442 -28.39 -5.75 2.05
N SER A 443 -29.15 -5.71 0.96
CA SER A 443 -30.32 -4.81 0.80
C SER A 443 -30.94 -4.94 -0.58
N ILE A 444 -31.87 -5.88 -0.77
CA ILE A 444 -33.15 -5.66 -1.49
C ILE A 444 -34.15 -6.66 -0.88
N GLY A 445 -35.27 -6.29 -0.25
CA GLY A 445 -35.86 -4.97 -0.09
C GLY A 445 -37.06 -5.01 0.87
N ALA A 446 -37.53 -3.82 1.23
CA ALA A 446 -38.82 -3.61 1.87
C ALA A 446 -39.61 -2.58 1.05
N GLY A 447 -40.87 -2.88 0.78
CA GLY A 447 -41.88 -1.84 0.57
C GLY A 447 -42.83 -2.05 -0.59
N ALA A 448 -43.90 -2.84 -0.38
CA ALA A 448 -45.23 -2.47 -0.88
C ALA A 448 -46.30 -3.07 0.04
N ALA A 449 -46.77 -2.27 0.99
CA ALA A 449 -47.99 -2.52 1.75
C ALA A 449 -49.21 -2.07 0.94
N GLN A 450 -50.33 -2.81 1.05
CA GLN A 450 -51.74 -2.37 0.93
C GLN A 450 -52.67 -3.58 1.21
N PRO A 451 -53.95 -3.35 1.60
CA PRO A 451 -54.51 -3.82 2.87
C PRO A 451 -55.36 -5.08 2.77
N GLY A 452 -55.57 -5.74 3.92
CA GLY A 452 -56.24 -7.02 4.02
C GLY A 452 -57.76 -7.00 3.81
N PRO A 453 -58.39 -8.18 3.70
CA PRO A 453 -59.81 -8.36 3.96
C PRO A 453 -60.05 -9.21 5.22
N ASN A 454 -61.15 -8.85 5.89
CA ASN A 454 -61.74 -9.45 7.08
C ASN A 454 -61.98 -10.98 6.99
N PRO A 455 -62.10 -11.66 8.13
CA PRO A 455 -62.38 -13.09 8.17
C PRO A 455 -63.88 -13.35 7.94
N PRO A 456 -64.25 -14.56 7.48
CA PRO A 456 -65.58 -15.10 7.74
C PRO A 456 -65.52 -16.20 8.80
N SER A 457 -66.47 -16.14 9.72
CA SER A 457 -67.11 -17.29 10.37
C SER A 457 -68.61 -17.11 10.11
N PRO A 458 -69.46 -18.16 10.07
CA PRO A 458 -69.25 -19.52 10.56
C PRO A 458 -69.07 -20.59 9.46
#